data_AF-A0A182JP62-F1
#
_entry.id   AF-A0A182JP62-F1
#
_cell.length_a   1.000
_cell.length_b   1.000
_cell.length_c   1.000
_cell.angle_alpha   90.00
_cell.angle_beta   90.00
_cell.angle_gamma   90.00
#
_symmetry.space_group_name_H-M   'P 1'
#
loop_
_entity.id
_entity.type
_entity.pdbx_description
1 polymer ?
#
loop_
_entity_poly.entity_id
_entity_poly.type
_entity_poly.pdbx_seq_one_letter_code
_entity_poly.pdbx_strand_id
1 'polypeptide(L)'
;MAKDEEDDLLPDKDAAKGFYAKYEPKEILGRGISSTVRRCIEKETGKEFAAKIIDLGAAETGDSNHMLEATRQEIQILRQVMGHKFINLCGTPGYLAPETLKCNMFEDAPGYSKEVDIWACGVIMFTLLVGCPPFWHRKQMVMLRNIMEGKYSFTSPEWADISEDPKDLIRKCLVVDPSKRITVTEALKHPFFNTVVSRIAW
;
A
#
# COMPACT_ATOMS: atom_id res chain seq x y z
N MET A 1 -9.83 -28.34 20.16
CA MET A 1 -10.91 -27.50 19.63
C MET A 1 -11.49 -26.72 20.81
N ALA A 2 -10.99 -25.50 21.04
CA ALA A 2 -11.51 -24.46 21.96
C ALA A 2 -10.39 -23.45 22.33
N LYS A 3 -9.65 -22.91 21.34
CA LYS A 3 -8.60 -21.91 21.63
C LYS A 3 -8.51 -20.74 20.66
N ASP A 4 -9.41 -20.65 19.68
CA ASP A 4 -9.29 -19.67 18.59
C ASP A 4 -10.43 -18.62 18.55
N GLU A 5 -11.40 -18.65 19.48
CA GLU A 5 -12.54 -17.69 19.47
C GLU A 5 -12.34 -16.46 20.36
N GLU A 6 -11.37 -16.46 21.29
CA GLU A 6 -11.15 -15.35 22.22
C GLU A 6 -10.30 -14.22 21.60
N ASP A 7 -9.63 -14.50 20.48
CA ASP A 7 -8.67 -13.60 19.83
C ASP A 7 -9.30 -12.64 18.80
N ASP A 8 -10.63 -12.66 18.67
CA ASP A 8 -11.44 -11.89 17.71
C ASP A 8 -12.27 -10.77 18.37
N LEU A 9 -12.22 -10.65 19.69
CA LEU A 9 -12.84 -9.54 20.43
C LEU A 9 -11.89 -8.34 20.44
N LEU A 10 -12.36 -7.22 19.90
CA LEU A 10 -11.62 -5.96 19.98
C LEU A 10 -11.54 -5.51 21.43
N PRO A 11 -10.38 -5.01 21.87
CA PRO A 11 -10.12 -4.93 23.29
C PRO A 11 -10.76 -3.63 23.83
N ASP A 12 -11.36 -3.70 25.03
CA ASP A 12 -12.23 -2.64 25.59
C ASP A 12 -11.44 -1.43 26.16
N LYS A 13 -12.11 -0.52 26.89
CA LYS A 13 -11.41 0.62 27.53
C LYS A 13 -10.32 0.19 28.53
N ASP A 14 -10.40 -0.99 29.13
CA ASP A 14 -9.36 -1.56 29.99
C ASP A 14 -8.17 -2.11 29.18
N ALA A 15 -8.35 -2.42 27.88
CA ALA A 15 -7.25 -2.72 26.98
C ALA A 15 -6.26 -1.58 26.80
N ALA A 16 -6.76 -0.33 26.82
CA ALA A 16 -5.90 0.84 26.80
C ALA A 16 -4.97 0.83 28.03
N LYS A 17 -5.49 0.48 29.21
CA LYS A 17 -4.66 0.33 30.42
C LYS A 17 -3.61 -0.77 30.25
N GLY A 18 -3.98 -1.92 29.69
CA GLY A 18 -3.04 -3.01 29.40
C GLY A 18 -1.91 -2.58 28.45
N PHE A 19 -2.25 -1.86 27.38
CA PHE A 19 -1.27 -1.31 26.44
C PHE A 19 -0.32 -0.31 27.14
N TYR A 20 -0.86 0.70 27.85
CA TYR A 20 -0.02 1.70 28.53
C TYR A 20 0.74 1.14 29.74
N ALA A 21 0.29 0.02 30.32
CA ALA A 21 1.04 -0.70 31.34
C ALA A 21 2.30 -1.32 30.73
N LYS A 22 2.19 -1.96 29.56
CA LYS A 22 3.28 -2.69 28.90
C LYS A 22 4.19 -1.83 28.02
N TYR A 23 3.64 -0.82 27.36
CA TYR A 23 4.34 0.01 26.39
C TYR A 23 4.38 1.46 26.81
N GLU A 24 5.51 2.12 26.58
CA GLU A 24 5.68 3.55 26.74
C GLU A 24 5.57 4.24 25.36
N PRO A 25 4.52 5.04 25.11
CA PRO A 25 4.37 5.77 23.85
C PRO A 25 5.27 7.01 23.81
N LYS A 26 5.91 7.21 22.66
CA LYS A 26 6.84 8.32 22.39
C LYS A 26 6.23 9.24 21.31
N GLU A 27 7.05 9.75 20.38
CA GLU A 27 6.62 10.64 19.32
C GLU A 27 5.68 9.96 18.29
N ILE A 28 4.98 10.80 17.53
CA ILE A 28 4.09 10.37 16.44
C ILE A 28 4.93 10.15 15.19
N LEU A 29 4.81 8.98 14.57
CA LEU A 29 5.45 8.60 13.30
C LEU A 29 4.55 8.89 12.09
N GLY A 30 3.23 8.86 12.28
CA GLY A 30 2.27 9.12 11.21
C GLY A 30 0.85 9.37 11.73
N ARG A 31 0.03 10.04 10.92
CA ARG A 31 -1.40 10.28 11.18
C ARG A 31 -2.21 9.90 9.95
N GLY A 32 -3.24 9.08 10.17
CA GLY A 32 -4.29 8.78 9.20
C GLY A 32 -5.60 9.49 9.57
N ILE A 33 -6.65 9.23 8.79
CA ILE A 33 -7.98 9.84 8.98
C ILE A 33 -8.59 9.50 10.36
N SER A 34 -8.39 8.27 10.83
CA SER A 34 -8.95 7.76 12.10
C SER A 34 -7.91 7.06 12.99
N SER A 35 -6.61 7.27 12.71
CA SER A 35 -5.55 6.60 13.47
C SER A 35 -4.30 7.45 13.61
N THR A 36 -3.56 7.20 14.68
CA THR A 36 -2.23 7.77 14.90
C THR A 36 -1.23 6.64 15.10
N VAL A 37 -0.13 6.66 14.35
CA VAL A 37 1.00 5.74 14.54
C VAL A 37 2.03 6.43 15.44
N ARG A 38 2.39 5.78 16.54
CA ARG A 38 3.42 6.29 17.48
C ARG A 38 4.57 5.31 17.59
N ARG A 39 5.78 5.83 17.83
CA ARG A 39 6.86 5.00 18.32
C ARG A 39 6.54 4.61 19.76
N CYS A 40 6.72 3.34 20.10
CA CYS A 40 6.48 2.79 21.43
C CYS A 40 7.65 1.93 21.87
N ILE A 41 7.99 1.98 23.16
CA ILE A 41 9.02 1.15 23.76
C ILE A 41 8.34 0.14 24.68
N GLU A 42 8.59 -1.15 24.48
CA GLU A 42 8.18 -2.19 25.44
C GLU A 42 9.00 -2.06 26.72
N LYS A 43 8.34 -1.81 27.85
CA LYS A 43 9.05 -1.43 29.09
C LYS A 43 9.96 -2.53 29.64
N GLU A 44 9.62 -3.79 29.41
CA GLU A 44 10.38 -4.94 29.90
C GLU A 44 11.66 -5.19 29.10
N THR A 45 11.56 -5.14 27.78
CA THR A 45 12.67 -5.51 26.88
C THR A 45 13.45 -4.32 26.35
N GLY A 46 12.87 -3.11 26.44
CA GLY A 46 13.39 -1.91 25.78
C GLY A 46 13.21 -1.92 24.26
N LYS A 47 12.55 -2.93 23.68
CA LYS A 47 12.38 -3.05 22.23
C LYS A 47 11.41 -2.01 21.70
N GLU A 48 11.77 -1.41 20.56
CA GLU A 48 10.96 -0.40 19.90
C GLU A 48 9.98 -1.00 18.89
N PHE A 49 8.80 -0.39 18.81
CA PHE A 49 7.72 -0.76 17.92
C PHE A 49 7.02 0.50 17.37
N ALA A 50 6.27 0.33 16.28
CA ALA A 50 5.29 1.32 15.84
C ALA A 50 3.89 0.83 16.22
N ALA A 51 3.20 1.55 17.12
CA ALA A 51 1.83 1.24 17.51
C ALA A 51 0.85 2.12 16.73
N LYS A 52 0.01 1.51 15.89
CA LYS A 52 -1.12 2.18 15.24
C LYS A 52 -2.31 2.19 16.20
N ILE A 53 -2.62 3.36 16.73
CA ILE A 53 -3.75 3.60 17.65
C ILE A 53 -4.93 4.05 16.79
N ILE A 54 -6.00 3.26 16.73
CA ILE A 54 -7.21 3.54 15.95
C ILE A 54 -8.30 4.04 16.90
N ASP A 55 -8.86 5.22 16.61
CA ASP A 55 -9.97 5.77 17.37
C ASP A 55 -11.29 5.29 16.78
N LEU A 56 -11.97 4.40 17.51
CA LEU A 56 -13.27 3.85 17.13
C LEU A 56 -14.45 4.69 17.64
N GLY A 57 -14.19 5.71 18.47
CA GLY A 57 -15.22 6.53 19.12
C GLY A 57 -15.54 7.85 18.40
N ALA A 58 -14.74 8.26 17.41
CA ALA A 58 -14.91 9.53 16.71
C ALA A 58 -16.05 9.57 15.68
N ALA A 59 -16.68 8.42 15.39
CA ALA A 59 -17.82 8.32 14.48
C ALA A 59 -19.14 8.47 15.25
N GLU A 60 -19.62 9.70 15.44
CA GLU A 60 -21.02 9.92 15.85
C GLU A 60 -21.94 9.58 14.67
N THR A 61 -22.87 8.64 14.90
CA THR A 61 -23.93 8.14 14.00
C THR A 61 -23.52 7.16 12.88
N GLY A 62 -23.86 5.88 13.03
CA GLY A 62 -23.90 4.86 11.96
C GLY A 62 -22.56 4.31 11.45
N ASP A 63 -21.51 5.12 11.43
CA ASP A 63 -20.21 4.78 10.82
C ASP A 63 -19.29 3.95 11.76
N SER A 64 -19.58 3.91 13.07
CA SER A 64 -18.76 3.17 14.04
C SER A 64 -18.72 1.66 13.77
N ASN A 65 -19.83 1.06 13.31
CA ASN A 65 -19.87 -0.38 12.96
C ASN A 65 -19.04 -0.68 11.72
N HIS A 66 -19.11 0.18 10.70
CA HIS A 66 -18.34 0.01 9.47
C HIS A 66 -16.83 0.14 9.75
N MET A 67 -16.42 1.09 10.59
CA MET A 67 -15.03 1.22 11.03
C MET A 67 -14.54 0.02 11.85
N LEU A 68 -15.41 -0.56 12.69
CA LEU A 68 -15.10 -1.76 13.48
C LEU A 68 -14.83 -2.96 12.59
N GLU A 69 -15.69 -3.19 11.60
CA GLU A 69 -15.55 -4.28 10.61
C GLU A 69 -14.29 -4.09 9.76
N ALA A 70 -14.04 -2.87 9.27
CA ALA A 70 -12.82 -2.55 8.54
C ALA A 70 -11.55 -2.80 9.38
N THR A 71 -11.58 -2.46 10.67
CA THR A 71 -10.46 -2.71 11.60
C THR A 71 -10.24 -4.20 11.81
N ARG A 72 -11.30 -4.99 11.98
CA ARG A 72 -11.20 -6.46 12.09
C ARG A 72 -10.61 -7.08 10.83
N GLN A 73 -11.07 -6.66 9.66
CA GLN A 73 -10.57 -7.14 8.38
C GLN A 73 -9.09 -6.77 8.19
N GLU A 74 -8.67 -5.56 8.55
CA GLU A 74 -7.26 -5.14 8.53
C GLU A 74 -6.40 -6.07 9.41
N ILE A 75 -6.83 -6.35 10.63
CA ILE A 75 -6.13 -7.24 11.57
C ILE A 75 -6.02 -8.67 11.01
N GLN A 76 -7.11 -9.20 10.46
CA GLN A 76 -7.15 -10.55 9.90
C GLN A 76 -6.15 -10.72 8.74
N ILE A 77 -6.11 -9.74 7.83
CA ILE A 77 -5.15 -9.74 6.72
C ILE A 77 -3.71 -9.66 7.25
N LEU A 78 -3.44 -8.76 8.20
CA LEU A 78 -2.12 -8.61 8.82
C LEU A 78 -1.65 -9.90 9.51
N ARG A 79 -2.56 -10.63 10.17
CA ARG A 79 -2.28 -11.95 10.77
C ARG A 79 -1.91 -12.99 9.71
N GLN A 80 -2.63 -13.03 8.58
CA GLN A 80 -2.36 -13.99 7.49
C GLN A 80 -1.00 -13.75 6.81
N VAL A 81 -0.56 -12.49 6.75
CA VAL A 81 0.69 -12.11 6.08
C VAL A 81 1.88 -11.95 7.04
N MET A 82 1.68 -12.27 8.33
CA MET A 82 2.70 -12.16 9.37
C MET A 82 3.92 -13.04 9.03
N GLY A 83 5.12 -12.44 9.05
CA GLY A 83 6.38 -13.12 8.71
C GLY A 83 6.85 -12.94 7.27
N HIS A 84 6.03 -12.35 6.39
CA HIS A 84 6.50 -11.98 5.05
C HIS A 84 7.41 -10.74 5.10
N LYS A 85 8.62 -10.85 4.53
CA LYS A 85 9.74 -9.90 4.72
C LYS A 85 9.49 -8.45 4.25
N PHE A 86 8.40 -8.18 3.51
CA PHE A 86 8.24 -6.95 2.70
C PHE A 86 6.87 -6.24 2.78
N ILE A 87 6.01 -6.53 3.76
CA ILE A 87 4.65 -5.93 3.79
C ILE A 87 4.56 -4.78 4.79
N ASN A 88 4.20 -3.58 4.30
CA ASN A 88 3.78 -2.38 5.06
C ASN A 88 2.72 -1.59 4.25
N LEU A 89 1.74 -0.97 4.91
CA LEU A 89 0.53 -0.38 4.30
C LEU A 89 0.68 1.13 3.98
N CYS A 90 0.43 1.56 2.74
CA CYS A 90 0.36 2.97 2.32
C CYS A 90 -0.66 3.18 1.19
N GLY A 91 -1.47 4.25 1.24
CA GLY A 91 -2.33 4.67 0.13
C GLY A 91 -2.10 6.16 -0.21
N THR A 92 -1.84 6.48 -1.47
CA THR A 92 -1.71 7.86 -1.97
C THR A 92 -2.33 7.93 -3.37
N PRO A 93 -3.14 8.95 -3.70
CA PRO A 93 -3.92 8.98 -4.95
C PRO A 93 -3.13 8.76 -6.24
N GLY A 94 -1.86 9.18 -6.29
CA GLY A 94 -0.98 8.99 -7.46
C GLY A 94 -0.61 7.55 -7.77
N TYR A 95 -0.88 6.60 -6.85
CA TYR A 95 -0.60 5.18 -7.00
C TYR A 95 -1.86 4.36 -7.29
N LEU A 96 -3.04 4.99 -7.30
CA LEU A 96 -4.30 4.30 -7.56
C LEU A 96 -4.42 3.89 -9.02
N ALA A 97 -4.90 2.67 -9.24
CA ALA A 97 -5.18 2.14 -10.57
C ALA A 97 -6.45 2.78 -11.16
N PRO A 98 -6.61 2.77 -12.50
CA PRO A 98 -7.78 3.33 -13.18
C PRO A 98 -9.11 2.74 -12.71
N GLU A 99 -9.15 1.42 -12.48
CA GLU A 99 -10.33 0.71 -11.99
C GLU A 99 -10.69 1.07 -10.55
N THR A 100 -9.71 1.40 -9.69
CA THR A 100 -9.98 1.92 -8.34
C THR A 100 -10.64 3.29 -8.41
N LEU A 101 -10.20 4.16 -9.33
CA LEU A 101 -10.84 5.45 -9.57
C LEU A 101 -12.26 5.28 -10.11
N LYS A 102 -12.49 4.36 -11.04
CA LYS A 102 -13.82 4.07 -11.60
C LYS A 102 -14.79 3.63 -10.49
N CYS A 103 -14.37 2.75 -9.59
CA CYS A 103 -15.21 2.32 -8.47
C CYS A 103 -15.58 3.47 -7.51
N ASN A 104 -14.73 4.48 -7.38
CA ASN A 104 -15.02 5.67 -6.57
C ASN A 104 -15.88 6.71 -7.32
N MET A 105 -15.97 6.64 -8.64
CA MET A 105 -16.69 7.62 -9.48
C MET A 105 -18.05 7.12 -9.97
N PHE A 106 -18.22 5.81 -10.14
CA PHE A 106 -19.39 5.18 -10.73
C PHE A 106 -19.87 4.04 -9.83
N GLU A 107 -21.15 4.08 -9.43
CA GLU A 107 -21.76 3.09 -8.53
C GLU A 107 -21.88 1.70 -9.17
N ASP A 108 -21.93 1.61 -10.50
CA ASP A 108 -22.08 0.40 -11.30
C ASP A 108 -20.75 -0.20 -11.78
N ALA A 109 -19.62 0.32 -11.30
CA ALA A 109 -18.31 -0.20 -11.67
C ALA A 109 -18.15 -1.67 -11.21
N PRO A 110 -17.49 -2.54 -12.02
CA PRO A 110 -17.39 -3.98 -11.77
C PRO A 110 -16.48 -4.37 -10.58
N GLY A 111 -16.02 -3.40 -9.78
CA GLY A 111 -15.05 -3.60 -8.72
C GLY A 111 -13.60 -3.60 -9.24
N TYR A 112 -12.66 -3.84 -8.32
CA TYR A 112 -11.24 -4.04 -8.58
C TYR A 112 -10.71 -5.20 -7.75
N SER A 113 -9.55 -5.74 -8.12
CA SER A 113 -8.90 -6.84 -7.39
C SER A 113 -7.39 -6.61 -7.32
N LYS A 114 -6.62 -7.64 -6.98
CA LYS A 114 -5.16 -7.60 -6.73
C LYS A 114 -4.32 -6.98 -7.86
N GLU A 115 -4.84 -6.86 -9.07
CA GLU A 115 -4.14 -6.27 -10.21
C GLU A 115 -3.80 -4.80 -9.96
N VAL A 116 -4.53 -4.11 -9.07
CA VAL A 116 -4.25 -2.72 -8.66
C VAL A 116 -2.86 -2.56 -8.05
N ASP A 117 -2.34 -3.60 -7.40
CA ASP A 117 -1.00 -3.58 -6.81
C ASP A 117 0.09 -3.59 -7.88
N ILE A 118 -0.14 -4.27 -9.01
CA ILE A 118 0.81 -4.24 -10.14
C ILE A 118 0.90 -2.84 -10.75
N TRP A 119 -0.23 -2.13 -10.84
CA TRP A 119 -0.23 -0.74 -11.26
C TRP A 119 0.59 0.13 -10.31
N ALA A 120 0.34 -0.01 -9.00
CA ALA A 120 1.08 0.72 -7.97
C ALA A 120 2.58 0.41 -8.03
N CYS A 121 2.98 -0.85 -8.25
CA CYS A 121 4.37 -1.23 -8.48
C CYS A 121 4.97 -0.54 -9.72
N GLY A 122 4.21 -0.42 -10.82
CA GLY A 122 4.62 0.32 -12.01
C GLY A 122 4.85 1.81 -11.72
N VAL A 123 3.98 2.44 -10.94
CA VAL A 123 4.12 3.84 -10.49
C VAL A 123 5.36 4.02 -9.61
N ILE A 124 5.57 3.11 -8.66
CA ILE A 124 6.75 3.10 -7.78
C ILE A 124 8.02 2.95 -8.60
N MET A 125 8.07 1.96 -9.51
CA MET A 125 9.24 1.70 -10.35
C MET A 125 9.60 2.90 -11.22
N PHE A 126 8.60 3.52 -11.87
CA PHE A 126 8.79 4.76 -12.62
C PHE A 126 9.40 5.85 -11.71
N THR A 127 8.80 6.08 -10.54
CA THR A 127 9.23 7.12 -9.61
C THR A 127 10.64 6.89 -9.08
N LEU A 128 11.02 5.65 -8.78
CA LEU A 128 12.35 5.29 -8.29
C LEU A 128 13.44 5.53 -9.35
N LEU A 129 13.13 5.36 -10.63
CA LEU A 129 14.11 5.50 -11.71
C LEU A 129 14.42 6.95 -12.07
N VAL A 130 13.43 7.85 -12.02
CA VAL A 130 13.59 9.24 -12.48
C VAL A 130 13.25 10.31 -11.44
N GLY A 131 12.81 9.92 -10.24
CA GLY A 131 12.51 10.84 -9.14
C GLY A 131 11.19 11.61 -9.28
N CYS A 132 10.40 11.36 -10.33
CA CYS A 132 9.10 11.99 -10.55
C CYS A 132 8.03 10.93 -10.90
N PRO A 133 6.76 11.11 -10.48
CA PRO A 133 5.72 10.12 -10.75
C PRO A 133 5.22 10.19 -12.21
N PRO A 134 4.77 9.06 -12.79
CA PRO A 134 4.32 8.99 -14.19
C PRO A 134 3.07 9.81 -14.46
N PHE A 135 2.21 9.96 -13.44
CA PHE A 135 0.97 10.72 -13.51
C PHE A 135 1.06 11.88 -12.54
N TRP A 136 1.63 13.00 -12.99
CA TRP A 136 1.65 14.24 -12.22
C TRP A 136 1.05 15.38 -13.02
N HIS A 137 0.22 16.17 -12.34
CA HIS A 137 -0.25 17.43 -12.88
C HIS A 137 -0.71 18.34 -11.74
N ARG A 138 -0.48 19.66 -11.87
CA ARG A 138 -0.89 20.65 -10.86
C ARG A 138 -2.41 20.65 -10.60
N LYS A 139 -3.21 20.40 -11.64
CA LYS A 139 -4.66 20.23 -11.54
C LYS A 139 -4.98 18.74 -11.33
N GLN A 140 -5.52 18.39 -10.16
CA GLN A 140 -5.86 17.02 -9.79
C GLN A 140 -6.76 16.31 -10.83
N MET A 141 -7.78 16.99 -11.37
CA MET A 141 -8.65 16.39 -12.38
C MET A 141 -7.91 15.96 -13.67
N VAL A 142 -6.85 16.66 -14.04
CA VAL A 142 -6.03 16.29 -15.21
C VAL A 142 -5.14 15.08 -14.86
N MET A 143 -4.60 15.03 -13.64
CA MET A 143 -3.86 13.86 -13.15
C MET A 143 -4.76 12.61 -13.14
N LEU A 144 -5.97 12.70 -12.59
CA LEU A 144 -6.95 11.61 -12.60
C LEU A 144 -7.31 11.16 -14.02
N ARG A 145 -7.49 12.13 -14.94
CA ARG A 145 -7.71 11.82 -16.36
C ARG A 145 -6.53 11.08 -16.99
N ASN A 146 -5.29 11.52 -16.73
CA ASN A 146 -4.09 10.85 -17.24
C ASN A 146 -3.98 9.42 -16.69
N ILE A 147 -4.33 9.19 -15.42
CA ILE A 147 -4.40 7.84 -14.84
C ILE A 147 -5.43 7.01 -15.61
N MET A 148 -6.66 7.51 -15.76
CA MET A 148 -7.74 6.80 -16.46
C MET A 148 -7.42 6.48 -17.94
N GLU A 149 -6.66 7.35 -18.61
CA GLU A 149 -6.23 7.17 -20.00
C GLU A 149 -4.90 6.39 -20.12
N GLY A 150 -4.21 6.10 -19.01
CA GLY A 150 -2.87 5.49 -19.03
C GLY A 150 -1.83 6.39 -19.71
N LYS A 151 -1.99 7.71 -19.62
CA LYS A 151 -1.19 8.70 -20.32
C LYS A 151 0.03 9.12 -19.50
N TYR A 152 1.17 8.56 -19.84
CA TYR A 152 2.51 8.91 -19.34
C TYR A 152 3.54 8.79 -20.47
N SER A 153 4.75 9.29 -20.26
CA SER A 153 5.81 9.28 -21.28
C SER A 153 7.20 9.14 -20.66
N PHE A 154 8.09 8.46 -21.37
CA PHE A 154 9.52 8.35 -21.05
C PHE A 154 10.29 9.49 -21.73
N THR A 155 10.24 10.69 -21.17
CA THR A 155 10.86 11.89 -21.77
C THR A 155 12.33 12.06 -21.40
N SER A 156 13.12 12.58 -22.33
CA SER A 156 14.47 13.07 -22.04
C SER A 156 14.41 14.39 -21.24
N PRO A 157 15.43 14.69 -20.42
CA PRO A 157 16.70 13.95 -20.26
C PRO A 157 16.64 12.75 -19.31
N GLU A 158 15.63 12.64 -18.45
CA GLU A 158 15.62 11.68 -17.33
C GLU A 158 15.66 10.22 -17.78
N TRP A 159 15.05 9.92 -18.94
CA TRP A 159 14.98 8.56 -19.49
C TRP A 159 16.04 8.25 -20.54
N ALA A 160 16.97 9.17 -20.80
CA ALA A 160 17.98 9.02 -21.85
C ALA A 160 18.96 7.86 -21.56
N ASP A 161 19.39 7.73 -20.30
CA ASP A 161 20.40 6.75 -19.87
C ASP A 161 19.79 5.44 -19.32
N ILE A 162 18.46 5.34 -19.29
CA ILE A 162 17.75 4.15 -18.79
C ILE A 162 17.55 3.16 -19.93
N SER A 163 17.94 1.90 -19.72
CA SER A 163 17.78 0.81 -20.69
C SER A 163 16.31 0.50 -21.00
N GLU A 164 16.05 -0.28 -22.06
CA GLU A 164 14.67 -0.60 -22.45
C GLU A 164 13.96 -1.59 -21.53
N ASP A 165 14.67 -2.54 -20.90
CA ASP A 165 14.04 -3.54 -20.01
C ASP A 165 13.18 -2.94 -18.88
N PRO A 166 13.64 -1.94 -18.10
CA PRO A 166 12.79 -1.29 -17.11
C PRO A 166 11.62 -0.52 -17.73
N LYS A 167 11.82 0.14 -18.88
CA LYS A 167 10.75 0.85 -19.60
C LYS A 167 9.68 -0.12 -20.08
N ASP A 168 10.08 -1.26 -20.63
CA ASP A 168 9.17 -2.32 -21.07
C ASP A 168 8.39 -2.94 -19.90
N LEU A 169 9.04 -3.20 -18.76
CA LEU A 169 8.35 -3.68 -17.57
C LEU A 169 7.31 -2.66 -17.07
N ILE A 170 7.66 -1.36 -17.03
CA ILE A 170 6.72 -0.29 -16.66
C ILE A 170 5.52 -0.27 -17.62
N ARG A 171 5.74 -0.40 -18.93
CA ARG A 171 4.66 -0.46 -19.93
C ARG A 171 3.68 -1.59 -19.66
N LYS A 172 4.18 -2.74 -19.22
CA LYS A 172 3.39 -3.93 -18.87
C LYS A 172 2.66 -3.80 -17.53
N CYS A 173 3.22 -3.04 -16.58
CA CYS A 173 2.57 -2.73 -15.30
C CYS A 173 1.48 -1.65 -15.43
N LEU A 174 1.74 -0.59 -16.20
CA LEU A 174 0.86 0.57 -16.37
C LEU A 174 -0.16 0.37 -17.51
N VAL A 175 -0.81 -0.80 -17.54
CA VAL A 175 -1.87 -1.12 -18.48
C VAL A 175 -3.23 -0.83 -17.84
N VAL A 176 -4.05 -0.02 -18.52
CA VAL A 176 -5.35 0.43 -18.01
C VAL A 176 -6.35 -0.72 -17.86
N ASP A 177 -6.35 -1.67 -18.79
CA ASP A 177 -7.18 -2.87 -18.73
C ASP A 177 -6.53 -3.89 -17.78
N PRO A 178 -7.11 -4.17 -16.60
CA PRO A 178 -6.50 -5.06 -15.61
C PRO A 178 -6.35 -6.49 -16.14
N SER A 179 -7.19 -6.93 -17.08
CA SER A 179 -7.10 -8.28 -17.67
C SER A 179 -5.89 -8.47 -18.59
N LYS A 180 -5.32 -7.36 -19.08
CA LYS A 180 -4.12 -7.33 -19.95
C LYS A 180 -2.88 -6.89 -19.19
N ARG A 181 -3.04 -6.44 -17.95
CA ARG A 181 -1.94 -6.03 -17.08
C ARG A 181 -1.14 -7.27 -16.70
N ILE A 182 0.18 -7.14 -16.73
CA ILE A 182 1.08 -8.24 -16.36
C ILE A 182 0.77 -8.75 -14.95
N THR A 183 0.83 -10.05 -14.73
CA THR A 183 0.70 -10.62 -13.38
C THR A 183 2.02 -10.53 -12.63
N VAL A 184 1.99 -10.63 -11.28
CA VAL A 184 3.22 -10.66 -10.46
C VAL A 184 4.18 -11.78 -10.90
N THR A 185 3.64 -12.95 -11.22
CA THR A 185 4.43 -14.12 -11.63
C THR A 185 5.12 -13.91 -12.97
N GLU A 186 4.47 -13.20 -13.90
CA GLU A 186 5.06 -12.85 -15.19
C GLU A 186 6.06 -11.70 -15.06
N ALA A 187 5.74 -10.70 -14.22
CA ALA A 187 6.62 -9.58 -13.94
C ALA A 187 7.96 -10.05 -13.35
N LEU A 188 7.95 -10.98 -12.39
CA LEU A 188 9.16 -11.56 -11.80
C LEU A 188 10.01 -12.37 -12.79
N LYS A 189 9.43 -12.81 -13.92
CA LYS A 189 10.15 -13.50 -15.01
C LYS A 189 10.64 -12.56 -16.10
N HIS A 190 10.39 -11.25 -15.97
CA HIS A 190 10.74 -10.26 -16.97
C HIS A 190 12.28 -10.12 -17.11
N PRO A 191 12.82 -9.86 -18.31
CA PRO A 191 14.25 -9.62 -18.54
C PRO A 191 14.89 -8.60 -17.61
N PHE A 192 14.12 -7.61 -17.13
CA PHE A 192 14.56 -6.66 -16.11
C PHE A 192 15.16 -7.34 -14.85
N PHE A 193 14.54 -8.44 -14.40
CA PHE A 193 15.04 -9.22 -13.26
C PHE A 193 16.07 -10.29 -13.65
N ASN A 194 16.31 -10.48 -14.96
CA ASN A 194 17.34 -11.38 -15.48
C ASN A 194 18.70 -10.67 -15.55
N THR A 195 19.16 -10.05 -14.47
CA THR A 195 20.51 -9.49 -14.41
C THR A 195 21.49 -10.47 -13.77
N VAL A 196 22.24 -11.10 -14.67
CA VAL A 196 23.61 -11.62 -14.57
C VAL A 196 24.16 -11.69 -13.14
N VAL A 197 24.30 -12.90 -12.61
CA VAL A 197 25.33 -13.21 -11.60
C VAL A 197 26.68 -12.98 -12.29
N SER A 198 27.10 -11.72 -12.41
CA SER A 198 28.49 -11.41 -12.68
C SER A 198 29.22 -11.88 -11.44
N ARG A 199 29.74 -13.11 -11.51
CA ARG A 199 30.75 -13.61 -10.59
C ARG A 199 31.83 -12.54 -10.54
N ILE A 200 31.80 -11.72 -9.49
CA ILE A 200 33.00 -11.02 -9.05
C ILE A 200 33.90 -12.15 -8.55
N ALA A 201 34.71 -12.68 -9.45
CA ALA A 201 35.87 -13.48 -9.10
C ALA A 201 36.82 -12.50 -8.39
N TRP A 202 36.85 -12.61 -7.06
CA TRP A 202 37.99 -12.16 -6.26
C TRP A 202 39.11 -13.19 -6.41
#